data_AF-A0A1V5TDN1-F1
#
_entry.id   AF-A0A1V5TDN1-F1
#
_cell.length_a   1.000
_cell.length_b   1.000
_cell.length_c   1.000
_cell.angle_alpha   90.00
_cell.angle_beta   90.00
_cell.angle_gamma   90.00
#
_symmetry.space_group_name_H-M   'P 1'
#
loop_
_entity.id
_entity.type
_entity.pdbx_description
1 polymer ?
#
loop_
_entity_poly.entity_id
_entity_poly.type
_entity_poly.pdbx_seq_one_letter_code
_entity_poly.pdbx_strand_id
1 'polypeptide(L)'
;MIPEMKWITKGRESADSIVINPHKWMFTPLDLSIYFTKKPEILKQVFSLVSEELNNLNEKFLDKINASGKIFLSHTKLNGKFVIRLTIGSIRHERRHIEEAWKIIKANRTQI
;
A
#
# COMPACT_ATOMS: atom_id res chain seq x y z
N MET A 1 -7.85 -4.05 19.45
CA MET A 1 -6.48 -3.78 19.94
C MET A 1 -6.47 -3.92 21.45
N ILE A 2 -5.38 -4.43 22.01
CA ILE A 2 -5.19 -4.51 23.46
C ILE A 2 -5.09 -3.11 24.08
N PRO A 3 -5.62 -2.89 25.29
CA PRO A 3 -5.68 -1.57 25.94
C PRO A 3 -4.34 -0.83 26.03
N GLU A 4 -3.26 -1.57 26.24
CA GLU A 4 -1.88 -1.11 26.46
C GLU A 4 -1.28 -0.47 25.20
N MET A 5 -1.79 -0.83 24.03
CA MET A 5 -1.31 -0.37 22.73
C MET A 5 -2.22 0.68 22.07
N LYS A 6 -3.20 1.23 22.80
CA LYS A 6 -4.12 2.25 22.27
C LYS A 6 -3.39 3.44 21.63
N TRP A 7 -2.23 3.81 22.17
CA TRP A 7 -1.40 4.92 21.70
C TRP A 7 -0.91 4.75 20.25
N ILE A 8 -0.71 3.51 19.78
CA ILE A 8 -0.25 3.22 18.40
C ILE A 8 -1.21 3.77 17.36
N THR A 9 -2.50 3.91 17.72
CA THR A 9 -3.54 4.39 16.80
C THR A 9 -4.10 5.74 17.17
N LYS A 10 -3.44 6.49 18.05
CA LYS A 10 -3.84 7.86 18.40
C LYS A 10 -3.78 8.74 17.14
N GLY A 11 -4.85 9.46 16.80
CA GLY A 11 -4.93 10.26 15.55
C GLY A 11 -5.55 9.50 14.36
N ARG A 12 -5.93 8.23 14.50
CA ARG A 12 -6.58 7.45 13.42
C ARG A 12 -7.91 8.05 12.96
N GLU A 13 -8.58 8.77 13.86
CA GLU A 13 -9.84 9.47 13.62
C GLU A 13 -9.72 10.53 12.53
N SER A 14 -8.54 11.10 12.33
CA SER A 14 -8.23 12.04 11.24
C SER A 14 -7.84 11.34 9.93
N ALA A 15 -7.54 10.04 9.94
CA ALA A 15 -7.14 9.32 8.74
C ALA A 15 -8.29 9.22 7.72
N ASP A 16 -7.97 9.33 6.43
CA ASP A 16 -8.91 9.11 5.33
C ASP A 16 -9.19 7.61 5.10
N SER A 17 -8.22 6.74 5.41
CA SER A 17 -8.35 5.28 5.31
C SER A 17 -7.46 4.54 6.31
N ILE A 18 -7.81 3.29 6.62
CA ILE A 18 -7.12 2.39 7.54
C ILE A 18 -7.00 1.00 6.90
N VAL A 19 -5.82 0.39 6.97
CA VAL A 19 -5.60 -1.00 6.56
C VAL A 19 -5.23 -1.83 7.77
N ILE A 20 -5.94 -2.94 7.96
CA ILE A 20 -5.65 -3.94 8.98
C ILE A 20 -5.31 -5.23 8.26
N ASN A 21 -4.22 -5.87 8.66
CA ASN A 21 -3.80 -7.16 8.13
C ASN A 21 -3.84 -8.21 9.25
N PRO A 22 -5.00 -8.83 9.52
CA PRO A 22 -5.11 -9.88 10.54
C PRO A 22 -4.08 -11.00 10.36
N HIS A 23 -3.71 -11.37 9.13
CA HIS A 23 -2.72 -12.43 8.87
C HIS A 23 -1.30 -12.10 9.33
N LYS A 24 -1.03 -10.84 9.73
CA LYS A 24 0.27 -10.46 10.29
C LYS A 24 0.35 -10.69 11.79
N TRP A 25 -0.66 -10.27 12.54
CA TRP A 25 -0.59 -10.17 14.00
C TRP A 25 -1.74 -10.85 14.73
N MET A 26 -2.74 -11.40 14.01
CA MET A 26 -3.94 -12.00 14.59
C MET A 26 -4.07 -13.50 14.29
N PHE A 27 -3.00 -14.16 13.86
CA PHE A 27 -2.96 -15.62 13.63
C PHE A 27 -4.03 -16.15 12.66
N THR A 28 -4.54 -15.32 11.75
CA THR A 28 -5.47 -15.77 10.70
C THR A 28 -4.68 -16.42 9.55
N PRO A 29 -5.20 -17.49 8.91
CA PRO A 29 -4.58 -18.07 7.72
C PRO A 29 -4.31 -17.03 6.63
N LEU A 30 -3.22 -17.18 5.87
CA LEU A 30 -2.95 -16.33 4.70
C LEU A 30 -4.00 -16.56 3.61
N ASP A 31 -4.53 -15.54 2.92
CA ASP A 31 -4.31 -14.08 3.04
C ASP A 31 -5.61 -13.36 3.42
N LEU A 32 -5.58 -12.52 4.48
CA LEU A 32 -6.71 -11.67 4.89
C LEU A 32 -6.28 -10.22 5.15
N SER A 33 -6.75 -9.29 4.33
CA SER A 33 -6.56 -7.83 4.52
C SER A 33 -7.91 -7.13 4.58
N ILE A 34 -8.05 -6.18 5.49
CA ILE A 34 -9.27 -5.38 5.67
C ILE A 34 -8.92 -3.91 5.46
N TYR A 35 -9.58 -3.28 4.48
CA TYR A 35 -9.42 -1.87 4.12
C TYR A 35 -10.69 -1.09 4.49
N PHE A 36 -10.53 -0.02 5.27
CA PHE A 36 -11.59 0.93 5.61
C PHE A 36 -11.27 2.30 5.03
N THR A 37 -12.25 2.98 4.44
CA THR A 37 -12.09 4.35 3.93
C THR A 37 -13.32 5.19 4.23
N LYS A 38 -13.12 6.48 4.49
CA LYS A 38 -14.20 7.46 4.57
C LYS A 38 -14.75 7.87 3.20
N LYS A 39 -14.02 7.58 2.13
CA LYS A 39 -14.31 8.03 0.75
C LYS A 39 -14.42 6.83 -0.20
N PRO A 40 -15.46 5.98 -0.06
CA PRO A 40 -15.62 4.78 -0.89
C PRO A 40 -15.78 5.12 -2.37
N GLU A 41 -16.31 6.29 -2.71
CA GLU A 41 -16.47 6.74 -4.10
C GLU A 41 -15.13 6.97 -4.81
N ILE A 42 -14.10 7.44 -4.10
CA ILE A 42 -12.73 7.55 -4.64
C ILE A 42 -12.18 6.15 -4.95
N LEU A 43 -12.41 5.20 -4.05
CA LEU A 43 -11.99 3.81 -4.27
C LEU A 43 -12.65 3.24 -5.53
N LYS A 44 -13.95 3.46 -5.70
CA LYS A 44 -14.69 3.04 -6.91
C LYS A 44 -14.17 3.74 -8.17
N GLN A 45 -13.79 5.01 -8.11
CA GLN A 45 -13.22 5.75 -9.24
C GLN A 45 -11.84 5.23 -9.64
N VAL A 46 -10.98 4.85 -8.69
CA VAL A 46 -9.72 4.13 -8.99
C VAL A 46 -10.01 2.83 -9.77
N PHE A 47 -11.16 2.20 -9.52
CA PHE A 47 -11.66 1.05 -10.26
C PHE A 47 -12.58 1.37 -11.48
N SER A 48 -12.75 2.64 -11.87
CA SER A 48 -13.43 3.04 -13.12
C SER A 48 -12.49 3.04 -14.34
N LEU A 49 -12.92 2.50 -15.50
CA LEU A 49 -12.16 2.24 -16.74
C LEU A 49 -10.67 2.66 -16.71
N VAL A 50 -9.79 1.67 -16.48
CA VAL A 50 -8.34 1.86 -16.59
C VAL A 50 -7.90 1.17 -17.89
N SER A 51 -7.13 1.87 -18.71
CA SER A 51 -6.60 1.32 -19.95
C SER A 51 -5.55 0.24 -19.66
N GLU A 52 -5.45 -0.75 -20.54
CA GLU A 52 -4.39 -1.77 -20.54
C GLU A 52 -3.00 -1.12 -20.48
N GLU A 53 -2.86 0.03 -21.14
CA GLU A 53 -1.63 0.82 -21.16
C GLU A 53 -1.20 1.29 -19.76
N LEU A 54 -2.15 1.76 -18.94
CA LEU A 54 -1.85 2.18 -17.57
C LEU A 54 -1.51 0.99 -16.66
N ASN A 55 -2.09 -0.19 -16.89
CA ASN A 55 -1.67 -1.41 -16.20
C ASN A 55 -0.22 -1.77 -16.52
N ASN A 56 0.13 -1.76 -17.81
CA ASN A 56 1.50 -2.05 -18.27
C ASN A 56 2.51 -1.02 -17.75
N LEU A 57 2.10 0.25 -17.68
CA LEU A 57 2.91 1.33 -17.10
C LEU A 57 3.23 1.06 -15.62
N ASN A 58 2.20 0.71 -14.84
CA ASN A 58 2.34 0.42 -13.41
C ASN A 58 3.18 -0.84 -13.16
N GLU A 59 3.07 -1.86 -14.01
CA GLU A 59 3.88 -3.07 -13.93
C GLU A 59 5.36 -2.77 -14.17
N LYS A 60 5.69 -2.06 -15.25
CA LYS A 60 7.08 -1.63 -15.54
C LYS A 60 7.65 -0.73 -14.44
N PHE A 61 6.83 0.17 -13.91
CA PHE A 61 7.21 1.03 -12.78
C PHE A 61 7.57 0.21 -11.54
N LEU A 62 6.75 -0.80 -11.22
CA LEU A 62 6.99 -1.70 -10.09
C LEU A 62 8.27 -2.49 -10.27
N ASP A 63 8.47 -3.09 -11.44
CA ASP A 63 9.65 -3.90 -11.74
C ASP A 63 10.93 -3.08 -11.59
N LYS A 64 10.94 -1.85 -12.09
CA LYS A 64 12.06 -0.92 -11.94
C LYS A 64 12.36 -0.59 -10.48
N ILE A 65 11.32 -0.33 -9.68
CA ILE A 65 11.49 -0.08 -8.25
C ILE A 65 12.08 -1.31 -7.54
N ASN A 66 11.52 -2.49 -7.79
CA ASN A 66 11.96 -3.72 -7.13
C ASN A 66 13.37 -4.14 -7.57
N ALA A 67 13.73 -3.92 -8.84
CA ALA A 67 15.08 -4.16 -9.37
C ALA A 67 16.16 -3.31 -8.68
N SER A 68 15.79 -2.16 -8.09
CA SER A 68 16.74 -1.34 -7.34
C SER A 68 17.23 -2.01 -6.05
N GLY A 69 16.52 -3.01 -5.52
CA GLY A 69 16.81 -3.69 -4.26
C GLY A 69 16.64 -2.81 -3.00
N LYS A 70 16.35 -1.52 -3.14
CA LYS A 70 16.24 -0.57 -2.03
C LYS A 70 14.91 -0.66 -1.29
N ILE A 71 13.84 -0.95 -2.03
CA ILE A 71 12.51 -1.21 -1.50
C ILE A 71 11.87 -2.33 -2.30
N PHE A 72 11.02 -3.12 -1.64
CA PHE A 72 10.20 -4.13 -2.28
C PHE A 72 8.73 -3.77 -2.10
N LEU A 73 8.02 -3.61 -3.22
CA LEU A 73 6.59 -3.37 -3.27
C LEU A 73 5.92 -4.58 -3.92
N SER A 74 4.74 -4.94 -3.43
CA SER A 74 3.92 -5.99 -4.03
C SER A 74 2.83 -5.39 -4.91
N HIS A 75 2.16 -6.23 -5.70
CA HIS A 75 1.00 -5.82 -6.46
C HIS A 75 -0.15 -6.81 -6.28
N THR A 76 -1.30 -6.48 -6.88
CA THR A 76 -2.44 -7.37 -7.10
C THR A 76 -3.23 -6.88 -8.32
N LYS A 77 -4.08 -7.73 -8.88
CA LYS A 77 -5.05 -7.34 -9.91
C LYS A 77 -6.46 -7.32 -9.31
N LEU A 78 -7.10 -6.16 -9.32
CA LEU A 78 -8.48 -5.98 -8.85
C LEU A 78 -9.35 -5.53 -10.02
N ASN A 79 -10.35 -6.33 -10.38
CA ASN A 79 -11.21 -6.09 -11.54
C ASN A 79 -10.41 -5.79 -12.82
N GLY A 80 -9.36 -6.57 -13.09
CA GLY A 80 -8.49 -6.40 -14.25
C GLY A 80 -7.48 -5.26 -14.16
N LYS A 81 -7.38 -4.55 -13.02
CA LYS A 81 -6.48 -3.41 -12.85
C LYS A 81 -5.27 -3.72 -12.01
N PHE A 82 -4.11 -3.27 -12.46
CA PHE A 82 -2.85 -3.43 -11.76
C PHE A 82 -2.72 -2.42 -10.62
N VAL A 83 -2.70 -2.90 -9.38
CA VAL A 83 -2.63 -2.08 -8.16
C VAL A 83 -1.33 -2.37 -7.41
N ILE A 84 -0.52 -1.34 -7.22
CA ILE A 84 0.71 -1.40 -6.42
C ILE A 84 0.36 -1.23 -4.94
N ARG A 85 0.95 -2.07 -4.08
CA ARG A 85 0.73 -2.08 -2.64
C ARG A 85 2.03 -1.79 -1.90
N LEU A 86 2.09 -0.65 -1.23
CA LEU A 86 3.10 -0.37 -0.21
C LEU A 86 2.55 -0.80 1.14
N THR A 87 3.15 -1.83 1.75
CA THR A 87 2.72 -2.31 3.06
C THR A 87 3.78 -2.03 4.11
N ILE A 88 3.44 -1.17 5.06
CA ILE A 88 4.28 -0.86 6.23
C ILE A 88 3.82 -1.76 7.37
N GLY A 89 4.73 -2.45 8.06
CA GLY A 89 4.31 -3.33 9.16
C GLY A 89 5.38 -4.22 9.79
N SER A 90 6.62 -4.21 9.31
CA SER A 90 7.71 -4.84 10.10
C SER A 90 8.05 -3.96 11.29
N ILE A 91 8.31 -4.58 12.44
CA ILE A 91 8.69 -3.92 13.70
C ILE A 91 10.01 -3.14 13.63
N ARG A 92 10.80 -3.34 12.56
CA ARG A 92 12.05 -2.62 12.29
C ARG A 92 11.83 -1.35 11.45
N HIS A 93 10.61 -1.09 10.96
CA HIS A 93 10.32 0.11 10.19
C HIS A 93 10.21 1.35 11.08
N GLU A 94 11.23 2.18 11.02
CA GLU A 94 11.18 3.57 11.46
C GLU A 94 10.68 4.53 10.36
N ARG A 95 10.30 5.75 10.77
CA ARG A 95 9.87 6.86 9.91
C ARG A 95 10.81 7.10 8.72
N ARG A 96 12.12 7.06 8.95
CA ARG A 96 13.15 7.25 7.90
C ARG A 96 12.99 6.29 6.72
N HIS A 97 12.56 5.05 6.96
CA HIS A 97 12.37 4.06 5.88
C HIS A 97 11.16 4.41 5.01
N ILE A 98 10.10 4.95 5.61
CA ILE A 98 8.90 5.38 4.87
C ILE A 98 9.23 6.61 4.02
N GLU A 99 9.95 7.58 4.60
CA GLU A 99 10.39 8.77 3.89
C GLU A 99 11.32 8.42 2.72
N GLU A 100 12.24 7.48 2.92
CA GLU A 100 13.15 7.00 1.87
C GLU A 100 12.40 6.25 0.76
N ALA A 101 11.48 5.35 1.12
CA ALA A 101 10.61 4.68 0.15
C ALA A 101 9.83 5.70 -0.70
N TRP A 102 9.31 6.76 -0.07
CA TRP A 102 8.60 7.82 -0.77
C TRP A 102 9.50 8.64 -1.71
N LYS A 103 10.75 8.90 -1.33
CA LYS A 103 11.73 9.53 -2.22
C LYS A 103 12.02 8.66 -3.44
N ILE A 104 12.22 7.36 -3.25
CA ILE A 104 12.49 6.40 -4.34
C ILE A 104 11.30 6.34 -5.31
N ILE A 105 10.08 6.24 -4.79
CA ILE A 105 8.85 6.23 -5.60
C ILE A 105 8.77 7.52 -6.44
N LYS A 106 8.97 8.69 -5.82
CA LYS A 106 8.91 9.98 -6.53
C LYS A 106 10.01 10.14 -7.56
N ALA A 107 11.24 9.70 -7.27
CA ALA A 107 12.35 9.79 -8.20
C ALA A 107 12.11 8.96 -9.48
N ASN A 108 11.34 7.87 -9.38
CA ASN A 108 11.00 7.02 -10.51
C ASN A 108 9.73 7.44 -11.25
N ARG A 109 8.99 8.44 -10.76
CA ARG A 109 7.73 8.94 -11.36
C ARG A 109 7.94 9.57 -12.74
N THR A 110 9.08 10.22 -12.98
CA THR A 110 9.31 11.11 -14.13
C THR A 110 9.97 10.41 -15.33
N GLN A 111 10.21 9.10 -15.25
CA GLN A 111 10.95 8.35 -16.27
C GLN A 111 10.09 7.34 -17.04
N ILE A 112 8.76 7.50 -17.01
CA ILE A 112 7.81 6.71 -17.79
C ILE A 112 6.68 7.61 -18.28
#